data_AF-A1SVW7-F1
#
_entry.id   AF-A1SVW7-F1
#
_cell.length_a   1.000
_cell.length_b   1.000
_cell.length_c   1.000
_cell.angle_alpha   90.00
_cell.angle_beta   90.00
_cell.angle_gamma   90.00
#
_symmetry.space_group_name_H-M   'P 1'
#
loop_
_entity.id
_entity.type
_entity.pdbx_description
1 polymer ?
#
loop_
_entity_poly.entity_id
_entity_poly.type
_entity_poly.pdbx_seq_one_letter_code
_entity_poly.pdbx_strand_id
1 'polypeptide(L)'
;MNQAFDGFVKELCSANVNLNEPVFFAKSAVFLEQELTRYLKIEGQHKHSLRFLILSAKKLKNSETDNKFWNALLAFNRLIEGAIESQCTSQKSDHWLRFINIIENLQGYKGSQIFTTTNIKQKRKLRLYFAYMLTWEHIRYIAGYEDDYSPSGDILDAFSPLEEEGEHCHDDAHTHCHDHEH
;
A
#
# COMPACT_ATOMS: atom_id res chain seq x y z
N MET A 1 -6.26 20.32 -2.07
CA MET A 1 -5.47 19.20 -1.54
C MET A 1 -5.88 18.96 -0.08
N ASN A 2 -6.08 17.70 0.34
CA ASN A 2 -6.63 17.38 1.66
C ASN A 2 -5.49 17.31 2.69
N GLN A 3 -5.28 18.38 3.47
CA GLN A 3 -4.20 18.48 4.46
C GLN A 3 -4.17 17.30 5.46
N ALA A 4 -5.34 16.71 5.76
CA ALA A 4 -5.41 15.53 6.64
C ALA A 4 -4.85 14.27 5.97
N PHE A 5 -5.04 14.12 4.66
CA PHE A 5 -4.45 13.03 3.89
C PHE A 5 -2.94 13.22 3.73
N ASP A 6 -2.49 14.44 3.39
CA ASP A 6 -1.05 14.74 3.30
C ASP A 6 -0.32 14.46 4.62
N GLY A 7 -0.93 14.82 5.75
CA GLY A 7 -0.41 14.50 7.07
C GLY A 7 -0.33 12.99 7.34
N PHE A 8 -1.31 12.22 6.84
CA PHE A 8 -1.31 10.77 6.94
C PHE A 8 -0.22 10.12 6.08
N VAL A 9 -0.01 10.58 4.84
CA VAL A 9 1.09 10.12 3.98
C VAL A 9 2.44 10.40 4.63
N LYS A 10 2.66 11.62 5.15
CA LYS A 10 3.89 11.97 5.87
C LYS A 10 4.14 11.09 7.09
N GLU A 11 3.10 10.73 7.84
CA GLU A 11 3.20 9.81 8.98
C GLU A 11 3.67 8.41 8.52
N LEU A 12 3.17 7.93 7.38
CA LEU A 12 3.55 6.66 6.76
C LEU A 12 4.96 6.66 6.16
N CYS A 13 5.46 7.81 5.69
CA CYS A 13 6.82 7.96 5.14
C CYS A 13 7.89 8.15 6.23
N SER A 14 7.51 8.26 7.50
CA SER A 14 8.48 8.54 8.57
C SER A 14 9.36 7.33 8.91
N ALA A 15 10.67 7.53 9.11
CA ALA A 15 11.59 6.44 9.47
C ALA A 15 11.19 5.67 10.75
N ASN A 16 10.40 6.30 11.62
CA ASN A 16 9.89 5.75 12.87
C ASN A 16 8.38 5.47 12.82
N VAL A 17 7.82 5.00 11.69
CA VAL A 17 6.38 4.70 11.60
C VAL A 17 5.93 3.84 12.77
N ASN A 18 5.27 4.47 13.74
CA ASN A 18 4.62 3.82 14.87
C ASN A 18 3.09 3.91 14.75
N LEU A 19 2.61 3.88 13.51
CA LEU A 19 1.19 3.78 13.22
C LEU A 19 0.71 2.40 13.66
N ASN A 20 -0.07 2.40 14.75
CA ASN A 20 -0.81 1.23 15.17
C ASN A 20 -1.79 0.82 14.06
N GLU A 21 -1.88 -0.48 13.75
CA GLU A 21 -2.68 -1.01 12.64
C GLU A 21 -4.16 -0.56 12.67
N PRO A 22 -4.86 -0.53 13.83
CA PRO A 22 -6.23 -0.02 13.90
C PRO A 22 -6.35 1.45 13.49
N VAL A 23 -5.36 2.29 13.84
CA VAL A 23 -5.35 3.71 13.45
C VAL A 23 -5.16 3.82 11.93
N PHE A 24 -4.24 3.04 11.37
CA PHE A 24 -4.06 2.96 9.92
C PHE A 24 -5.36 2.56 9.21
N PHE A 25 -6.02 1.49 9.64
CA PHE A 25 -7.27 1.03 9.03
C PHE A 25 -8.41 2.03 9.18
N ALA A 26 -8.55 2.67 10.34
CA ALA A 26 -9.57 3.69 10.57
C ALA A 26 -9.37 4.92 9.65
N LYS A 27 -8.14 5.45 9.57
CA LYS A 27 -7.81 6.55 8.66
C LYS A 27 -8.02 6.15 7.19
N SER A 28 -7.57 4.95 6.82
CA SER A 28 -7.72 4.40 5.47
C SER A 28 -9.19 4.31 5.05
N ALA A 29 -10.06 3.86 5.96
CA ALA A 29 -11.49 3.78 5.71
C ALA A 29 -12.08 5.15 5.36
N VAL A 30 -11.76 6.18 6.15
CA VAL A 30 -12.25 7.54 5.94
C VAL A 30 -11.84 8.10 4.58
N PHE A 31 -10.58 7.91 4.18
CA PHE A 31 -10.09 8.42 2.90
C PHE A 31 -10.65 7.65 1.70
N LEU A 32 -10.83 6.33 1.81
CA LEU A 32 -11.51 5.54 0.78
C LEU A 32 -12.99 5.92 0.65
N GLU A 33 -13.69 6.14 1.77
CA GLU A 33 -15.07 6.61 1.76
C GLU A 33 -15.19 7.95 1.02
N GLN A 34 -14.25 8.87 1.25
CA GLN A 34 -14.22 10.17 0.56
C GLN A 34 -14.07 10.01 -0.95
N GLU A 35 -13.06 9.26 -1.43
CA GLU A 35 -12.84 9.11 -2.88
C GLU A 35 -13.95 8.31 -3.55
N LEU A 36 -14.48 7.25 -2.91
CA LEU A 36 -15.58 6.48 -3.47
C LEU A 36 -16.89 7.29 -3.52
N THR A 37 -17.15 8.15 -2.54
CA THR A 37 -18.31 9.07 -2.55
C THR A 37 -18.21 10.02 -3.73
N ARG A 38 -17.01 10.57 -4.00
CA ARG A 38 -16.76 11.42 -5.16
C ARG A 38 -16.93 10.67 -6.47
N TYR A 39 -16.33 9.49 -6.60
CA TYR A 39 -16.48 8.63 -7.77
C TYR A 39 -17.95 8.31 -8.08
N LEU A 40 -18.74 8.01 -7.03
CA LEU A 40 -20.17 7.73 -7.14
C LEU A 40 -21.04 8.98 -7.33
N LYS A 41 -20.46 10.19 -7.26
CA LYS A 41 -21.16 11.48 -7.31
C LYS A 41 -22.34 11.54 -6.32
N ILE A 42 -22.15 10.98 -5.13
CA ILE A 42 -23.17 11.03 -4.08
C ILE A 42 -23.17 12.43 -3.47
N GLU A 43 -24.32 13.09 -3.54
CA GLU A 43 -24.55 14.40 -2.96
C GLU A 43 -25.29 14.28 -1.61
N GLY A 44 -24.96 15.15 -0.65
CA GLY A 44 -25.59 15.21 0.67
C GLY A 44 -24.77 14.61 1.82
N GLN A 45 -25.29 14.72 3.05
CA GLN A 45 -24.57 14.33 4.28
C GLN A 45 -24.84 12.87 4.72
N HIS A 46 -25.48 12.05 3.89
CA HIS A 46 -25.74 10.67 4.27
C HIS A 46 -24.44 9.87 4.33
N LYS A 47 -24.07 9.44 5.54
CA LYS A 47 -22.91 8.59 5.75
C LYS A 47 -23.24 7.17 5.29
N HIS A 48 -22.60 6.76 4.20
CA HIS A 48 -22.65 5.39 3.72
C HIS A 48 -21.49 4.57 4.29
N SER A 49 -21.69 3.28 4.52
CA SER A 49 -20.58 2.40 4.90
C SER A 49 -19.64 2.20 3.72
N LEU A 50 -18.34 2.07 4.00
CA LEU A 50 -17.33 1.74 2.98
C LEU A 50 -17.75 0.54 2.12
N ARG A 51 -18.26 -0.54 2.73
CA ARG A 51 -18.78 -1.70 2.01
C ARG A 51 -19.87 -1.35 0.99
N PHE A 52 -20.82 -0.51 1.37
CA PHE A 52 -21.88 -0.06 0.46
C PHE A 52 -21.26 0.71 -0.72
N LEU A 53 -20.35 1.64 -0.45
CA LEU A 53 -19.69 2.44 -1.48
C LEU A 53 -18.92 1.54 -2.46
N ILE A 54 -18.16 0.56 -1.97
CA ILE A 54 -17.41 -0.38 -2.83
C ILE A 54 -18.36 -1.19 -3.74
N LEU A 55 -19.45 -1.72 -3.19
CA LEU A 55 -20.41 -2.51 -3.96
C LEU A 55 -21.16 -1.67 -4.99
N SER A 56 -21.47 -0.43 -4.66
CA SER A 56 -22.10 0.53 -5.58
C SER A 56 -21.12 0.92 -6.70
N ALA A 57 -19.86 1.21 -6.36
CA ALA A 57 -18.82 1.57 -7.32
C ALA A 57 -18.55 0.44 -8.32
N LYS A 58 -18.47 -0.81 -7.83
CA LYS A 58 -18.32 -2.01 -8.67
C LYS A 58 -19.43 -2.16 -9.72
N LYS A 59 -20.67 -1.71 -9.43
CA LYS A 59 -21.80 -1.82 -10.36
C LYS A 59 -21.70 -0.86 -11.55
N LEU A 60 -20.90 0.20 -11.45
CA LEU A 60 -20.71 1.16 -12.54
C LEU A 60 -19.92 0.58 -13.72
N LYS A 61 -19.20 -0.53 -13.53
CA LYS A 61 -18.43 -1.23 -14.58
C LYS A 61 -17.52 -0.28 -15.40
N ASN A 62 -16.78 0.59 -14.71
CA ASN A 62 -15.78 1.45 -15.34
C ASN A 62 -14.71 0.61 -16.07
N SER A 63 -14.27 1.07 -17.24
CA SER A 63 -13.34 0.35 -18.13
C SER A 63 -11.92 0.25 -17.58
N GLU A 64 -11.51 1.20 -16.75
CA GLU A 64 -10.16 1.30 -16.17
C GLU A 64 -9.96 0.38 -14.97
N THR A 65 -11.00 -0.37 -14.57
CA THR A 65 -11.01 -1.19 -13.37
C THR A 65 -11.62 -2.56 -13.64
N ASP A 66 -11.24 -3.57 -12.84
CA ASP A 66 -11.71 -4.93 -13.02
C ASP A 66 -12.32 -5.53 -11.74
N ASN A 67 -12.89 -6.72 -11.87
CA ASN A 67 -13.48 -7.43 -10.73
C ASN A 67 -12.45 -7.79 -9.65
N LYS A 68 -11.17 -7.98 -10.00
CA LYS A 68 -10.13 -8.33 -9.04
C LYS A 68 -9.82 -7.14 -8.14
N PHE A 69 -9.75 -5.93 -8.70
CA PHE A 69 -9.58 -4.69 -7.94
C PHE A 69 -10.68 -4.53 -6.89
N TRP A 70 -11.94 -4.60 -7.30
CA TRP A 70 -13.06 -4.48 -6.37
C TRP A 70 -13.10 -5.59 -5.31
N ASN A 71 -12.69 -6.81 -5.68
CA ASN A 71 -12.58 -7.92 -4.73
C ASN A 71 -11.43 -7.71 -3.73
N ALA A 72 -10.33 -7.07 -4.14
CA ALA A 72 -9.25 -6.66 -3.24
C ALA A 72 -9.77 -5.63 -2.24
N LEU A 73 -10.51 -4.63 -2.72
CA LEU A 73 -11.11 -3.58 -1.90
C LEU A 73 -12.10 -4.14 -0.86
N LEU A 74 -12.93 -5.11 -1.26
CA LEU A 74 -13.81 -5.84 -0.34
C LEU A 74 -13.03 -6.67 0.69
N ALA A 75 -11.91 -7.28 0.30
CA ALA A 75 -11.05 -7.97 1.25
C ALA A 75 -10.45 -6.98 2.26
N PHE A 76 -10.03 -5.79 1.79
CA PHE A 76 -9.53 -4.72 2.65
C PHE A 76 -10.59 -4.20 3.63
N ASN A 77 -11.82 -3.99 3.17
CA ASN A 77 -12.94 -3.59 4.03
C ASN A 77 -13.19 -4.57 5.19
N ARG A 78 -13.09 -5.89 4.95
CA ARG A 78 -13.25 -6.88 6.02
C ARG A 78 -12.18 -6.77 7.11
N LEU A 79 -10.98 -6.31 6.73
CA LEU A 79 -9.88 -6.08 7.68
C LEU A 79 -10.15 -4.85 8.52
N ILE A 80 -10.67 -3.79 7.88
CA ILE A 80 -11.13 -2.58 8.57
C ILE A 80 -12.23 -2.93 9.59
N GLU A 81 -13.27 -3.65 9.15
CA GLU A 81 -14.36 -4.11 10.03
C GLU A 81 -13.81 -4.92 11.21
N GLY A 82 -12.96 -5.92 10.96
CA GLY A 82 -12.35 -6.72 12.02
C GLY A 82 -11.43 -5.94 12.95
N ALA A 83 -10.68 -4.96 12.45
CA ALA A 83 -9.80 -4.13 13.26
C ALA A 83 -10.59 -3.16 14.17
N ILE A 84 -11.73 -2.66 13.70
CA ILE A 84 -12.61 -1.76 14.46
C ILE A 84 -13.42 -2.54 15.49
N GLU A 85 -14.02 -3.67 15.10
CA GLU A 85 -14.92 -4.46 15.95
C GLU A 85 -14.18 -5.18 17.08
N SER A 86 -12.94 -5.64 16.84
CA SER A 86 -12.33 -6.60 17.76
C SER A 86 -11.74 -5.99 19.03
N GLN A 87 -11.33 -4.71 19.08
CA GLN A 87 -10.42 -4.18 20.14
C GLN A 87 -9.22 -5.13 20.47
N CYS A 88 -8.97 -6.17 19.65
CA CYS A 88 -8.26 -7.38 20.09
C CYS A 88 -6.87 -7.40 19.49
N THR A 89 -5.90 -7.37 20.38
CA THR A 89 -4.47 -7.11 20.17
C THR A 89 -3.68 -8.29 19.60
N SER A 90 -4.29 -9.31 18.98
CA SER A 90 -3.49 -10.49 18.57
C SER A 90 -4.00 -11.40 17.45
N GLN A 91 -4.94 -10.99 16.59
CA GLN A 91 -5.43 -11.90 15.54
C GLN A 91 -4.85 -11.65 14.14
N LYS A 92 -3.71 -12.32 13.93
CA LYS A 92 -3.14 -12.76 12.64
C LYS A 92 -2.86 -11.64 11.63
N SER A 93 -1.61 -11.20 11.66
CA SER A 93 -0.96 -10.31 10.68
C SER A 93 -0.92 -10.84 9.23
N ASP A 94 -1.64 -11.93 8.92
CA ASP A 94 -1.66 -12.58 7.61
C ASP A 94 -2.93 -12.25 6.78
N HIS A 95 -3.96 -11.64 7.39
CA HIS A 95 -5.23 -11.42 6.68
C HIS A 95 -5.16 -10.33 5.60
N TRP A 96 -4.23 -9.37 5.72
CA TRP A 96 -4.05 -8.29 4.74
C TRP A 96 -3.17 -8.66 3.55
N LEU A 97 -2.48 -9.81 3.60
CA LEU A 97 -1.66 -10.28 2.48
C LEU A 97 -2.48 -10.55 1.23
N ARG A 98 -3.75 -10.97 1.38
CA ARG A 98 -4.64 -11.17 0.24
C ARG A 98 -4.88 -9.87 -0.52
N PHE A 99 -5.14 -8.77 0.19
CA PHE A 99 -5.32 -7.46 -0.41
C PHE A 99 -4.06 -7.05 -1.17
N ILE A 100 -2.90 -7.08 -0.51
CA ILE A 100 -1.60 -6.72 -1.10
C ILE A 100 -1.35 -7.53 -2.36
N ASN A 101 -1.39 -8.86 -2.27
CA ASN A 101 -1.04 -9.72 -3.38
C ASN A 101 -1.94 -9.50 -4.61
N ILE A 102 -3.22 -9.13 -4.41
CA ILE A 102 -4.09 -8.79 -5.54
C ILE A 102 -3.67 -7.47 -6.18
N ILE A 103 -3.39 -6.43 -5.38
CA ILE A 103 -2.94 -5.13 -5.89
C ILE A 103 -1.59 -5.25 -6.60
N GLU A 104 -0.62 -5.96 -6.01
CA GLU A 104 0.69 -6.23 -6.63
C GLU A 104 0.54 -6.93 -7.98
N ASN A 105 -0.30 -7.96 -8.06
CA ASN A 105 -0.56 -8.68 -9.30
C ASN A 105 -1.24 -7.81 -10.36
N LEU A 106 -2.14 -6.91 -9.96
CA LEU A 106 -2.79 -5.97 -10.88
C LEU A 106 -1.81 -4.95 -11.46
N GLN A 107 -0.82 -4.56 -10.67
CA GLN A 107 0.20 -3.57 -11.05
C GLN A 107 1.45 -4.22 -11.68
N GLY A 108 1.53 -5.55 -11.72
CA GLY A 108 2.63 -6.27 -12.36
C GLY A 108 3.96 -6.22 -11.60
N TYR A 109 3.97 -5.91 -10.29
CA TYR A 109 5.18 -5.90 -9.46
C TYR A 109 5.10 -6.93 -8.33
N LYS A 110 6.26 -7.20 -7.69
CA LYS A 110 6.31 -7.93 -6.42
C LYS A 110 6.88 -7.02 -5.35
N GLY A 111 6.13 -6.72 -4.29
CA GLY A 111 6.57 -5.77 -3.27
C GLY A 111 7.80 -6.24 -2.49
N SER A 112 8.12 -7.54 -2.53
CA SER A 112 9.37 -8.08 -2.00
C SER A 112 10.62 -7.61 -2.76
N GLN A 113 10.48 -7.20 -4.01
CA GLN A 113 11.56 -6.68 -4.86
C GLN A 113 11.75 -5.18 -4.65
N ILE A 114 10.67 -4.45 -4.36
CA ILE A 114 10.68 -3.01 -4.13
C ILE A 114 11.26 -2.67 -2.75
N PHE A 115 10.82 -3.37 -1.70
CA PHE A 115 11.27 -3.10 -0.34
C PHE A 115 12.34 -4.11 0.09
N THR A 116 13.59 -3.65 0.19
CA THR A 116 14.75 -4.51 0.46
C THR A 116 14.99 -4.83 1.94
N THR A 117 14.30 -4.14 2.87
CA THR A 117 14.46 -4.36 4.33
C THR A 117 14.45 -5.84 4.73
N THR A 118 15.38 -6.25 5.59
CA THR A 118 15.50 -7.65 6.05
C THR A 118 14.44 -8.01 7.09
N ASN A 119 13.85 -7.02 7.76
CA ASN A 119 12.80 -7.24 8.76
C ASN A 119 11.47 -7.59 8.08
N ILE A 120 11.05 -8.85 8.18
CA ILE A 120 9.83 -9.35 7.52
C ILE A 120 8.56 -8.62 7.97
N LYS A 121 8.46 -8.22 9.25
CA LYS A 121 7.28 -7.51 9.77
C LYS A 121 7.20 -6.11 9.17
N GLN A 122 8.33 -5.42 9.12
CA GLN A 122 8.43 -4.10 8.49
C GLN A 122 8.19 -4.17 6.98
N LYS A 123 8.82 -5.14 6.29
CA LYS A 123 8.61 -5.36 4.84
C LYS A 123 7.13 -5.53 4.51
N ARG A 124 6.43 -6.35 5.28
CA ARG A 124 4.99 -6.52 5.09
C ARG A 124 4.28 -5.18 5.27
N LYS A 125 4.54 -4.41 6.34
CA LYS A 125 3.87 -3.12 6.57
C LYS A 125 4.09 -2.12 5.43
N LEU A 126 5.30 -2.03 4.91
CA LEU A 126 5.61 -1.19 3.74
C LEU A 126 4.80 -1.59 2.52
N ARG A 127 4.73 -2.90 2.23
CA ARG A 127 3.87 -3.44 1.15
C ARG A 127 2.39 -3.08 1.35
N LEU A 128 1.90 -3.07 2.60
CA LEU A 128 0.53 -2.67 2.91
C LEU A 128 0.28 -1.20 2.59
N TYR A 129 1.16 -0.33 3.08
CA TYR A 129 1.04 1.12 2.88
C TYR A 129 1.11 1.46 1.40
N PHE A 130 2.06 0.86 0.68
CA PHE A 130 2.21 1.06 -0.75
C PHE A 130 1.00 0.55 -1.55
N ALA A 131 0.53 -0.66 -1.28
CA ALA A 131 -0.68 -1.20 -1.93
C ALA A 131 -1.92 -0.33 -1.65
N TYR A 132 -2.03 0.22 -0.44
CA TYR A 132 -3.11 1.15 -0.09
C TYR A 132 -3.00 2.49 -0.83
N MET A 133 -1.80 3.08 -0.93
CA MET A 133 -1.60 4.33 -1.71
C MET A 133 -2.00 4.14 -3.17
N LEU A 134 -1.51 3.07 -3.83
CA LEU A 134 -1.88 2.75 -5.21
C LEU A 134 -3.39 2.56 -5.39
N THR A 135 -4.03 1.92 -4.41
CA THR A 135 -5.48 1.74 -4.40
C THR A 135 -6.22 3.07 -4.31
N TRP A 136 -5.78 3.95 -3.42
CA TRP A 136 -6.36 5.28 -3.23
C TRP A 136 -6.18 6.15 -4.48
N GLU A 137 -4.97 6.18 -5.04
CA GLU A 137 -4.65 6.88 -6.30
C GLU A 137 -5.52 6.39 -7.45
N HIS A 138 -5.69 5.07 -7.58
CA HIS A 138 -6.52 4.50 -8.65
C HIS A 138 -7.99 4.92 -8.51
N ILE A 139 -8.56 4.90 -7.30
CA ILE A 139 -9.95 5.37 -7.08
C ILE A 139 -10.08 6.84 -7.44
N ARG A 140 -9.07 7.64 -7.08
CA ARG A 140 -9.03 9.06 -7.38
C ARG A 140 -8.96 9.33 -8.89
N TYR A 141 -8.11 8.58 -9.60
CA TYR A 141 -8.03 8.62 -11.06
C TYR A 141 -9.38 8.32 -11.72
N ILE A 142 -10.05 7.20 -11.35
CA ILE A 142 -11.36 6.86 -11.92
C ILE A 142 -12.48 7.83 -11.48
N ALA A 143 -12.27 8.61 -10.42
CA ALA A 143 -13.14 9.72 -10.01
C ALA A 143 -12.96 10.99 -10.87
N GLY A 144 -11.99 10.99 -11.80
CA GLY A 144 -11.74 12.10 -12.74
C GLY A 144 -10.71 13.12 -12.25
N TYR A 145 -9.87 12.77 -11.29
CA TYR A 145 -8.71 13.59 -10.95
C TYR A 145 -7.56 13.26 -11.91
N GLU A 146 -7.13 14.26 -12.67
CA GLU A 146 -6.03 14.18 -13.63
C GLU A 146 -4.82 15.00 -13.14
N ASP A 147 -4.41 14.79 -11.88
CA ASP A 147 -3.19 15.42 -11.35
C ASP A 147 -2.05 14.42 -11.13
N ASP A 148 -0.83 14.94 -11.08
CA ASP A 148 0.39 14.15 -10.88
C ASP A 148 0.63 13.81 -9.39
N TYR A 149 -0.39 13.89 -8.55
CA TYR A 149 -0.23 13.64 -7.12
C TYR A 149 -0.08 12.15 -6.85
N SER A 150 1.14 11.73 -6.53
CA SER A 150 1.52 10.33 -6.34
C SER A 150 2.07 10.06 -4.94
N PRO A 151 1.22 9.90 -3.91
CA PRO A 151 1.65 9.50 -2.57
C PRO A 151 2.24 8.07 -2.52
N SER A 152 2.04 7.24 -3.54
CA SER A 152 2.78 5.98 -3.69
C SER A 152 4.26 6.23 -4.03
N GLY A 153 4.55 7.27 -4.83
CA GLY A 153 5.91 7.78 -5.07
C GLY A 153 6.59 8.23 -3.78
N ASP A 154 5.90 9.00 -2.93
CA ASP A 154 6.44 9.43 -1.63
C ASP A 154 6.85 8.25 -0.73
N ILE A 155 6.12 7.11 -0.80
CA ILE A 155 6.46 5.89 -0.06
C ILE A 155 7.68 5.19 -0.67
N LEU A 156 7.82 5.21 -1.99
CA LEU A 156 9.01 4.68 -2.65
C LEU A 156 10.24 5.53 -2.33
N ASP A 157 10.15 6.85 -2.42
CA ASP A 157 11.28 7.72 -2.12
C ASP A 157 11.75 7.61 -0.67
N ALA A 158 10.82 7.35 0.26
CA ALA A 158 11.14 7.20 1.68
C ALA A 158 11.77 5.84 2.03
N PHE A 159 11.49 4.76 1.28
CA PHE A 159 11.82 3.39 1.70
C PHE A 159 12.40 2.49 0.61
N SER A 160 12.44 2.94 -0.64
CA SER A 160 13.33 2.34 -1.62
C SER A 160 14.75 2.65 -1.15
N PRO A 161 15.63 1.66 -1.05
CA PRO A 161 17.03 2.00 -1.04
C PRO A 161 17.26 2.83 -2.31
N LEU A 162 17.77 4.06 -2.16
CA LEU A 162 18.71 4.53 -3.16
C LEU A 162 19.71 3.39 -3.26
N GLU A 163 19.88 2.82 -4.46
CA GLU A 163 21.01 1.94 -4.71
C GLU A 163 22.20 2.61 -4.03
N GLU A 164 22.76 1.97 -3.01
CA GLU A 164 24.09 2.34 -2.59
C GLU A 164 24.87 2.29 -3.91
N GLU A 165 25.35 3.44 -4.37
CA GLU A 165 26.52 3.53 -5.25
C GLU A 165 27.71 2.93 -4.49
N GLY A 166 27.57 1.67 -4.09
CA GLY A 166 28.65 0.79 -3.71
C GLY A 166 29.16 0.26 -5.03
N GLU A 167 30.07 1.02 -5.63
CA GLU A 167 31.18 0.44 -6.37
C GLU A 167 31.59 -0.84 -5.63
N HIS A 168 31.15 -1.99 -6.13
CA HIS A 168 31.75 -3.24 -5.77
C HIS A 168 33.18 -3.15 -6.28
N CYS A 169 34.09 -2.74 -5.40
CA CYS A 169 35.50 -3.03 -5.52
C CYS A 169 35.60 -4.53 -5.74
N HIS A 170 35.80 -4.94 -6.99
CA HIS A 170 36.34 -6.24 -7.30
C HIS A 170 37.80 -6.21 -6.83
N ASP A 171 38.01 -6.53 -5.55
CA ASP A 171 39.29 -7.09 -5.12
C ASP A 171 39.41 -8.44 -5.83
N ASP A 172 40.05 -8.44 -6.99
CA ASP A 172 40.51 -9.64 -7.67
C ASP A 172 41.58 -10.31 -6.81
N ALA A 173 41.11 -11.07 -5.82
CA ALA A 173 41.87 -12.12 -5.17
C ALA A 173 42.01 -13.30 -6.13
N HIS A 174 42.92 -13.17 -7.09
CA HIS A 174 43.58 -14.27 -7.77
C HIS A 174 45.06 -14.19 -7.36
N THR A 175 45.76 -15.22 -6.87
CA THR A 175 45.72 -16.61 -7.31
C THR A 175 46.52 -17.47 -6.32
N HIS A 176 45.95 -18.62 -5.99
CA HIS A 176 46.57 -19.92 -5.65
C HIS A 176 47.97 -19.99 -5.00
N CYS A 177 47.96 -20.49 -3.77
CA CYS A 177 49.01 -21.38 -3.27
C CYS A 177 49.01 -22.70 -4.07
N HIS A 178 50.15 -23.10 -4.61
CA HIS A 178 50.64 -24.48 -4.54
C HIS A 178 52.15 -24.56 -4.76
N ASP A 179 52.75 -25.45 -3.98
CA ASP A 179 54.15 -25.70 -3.71
C ASP A 179 54.99 -26.12 -4.92
N HIS A 180 56.31 -25.83 -4.87
CA HIS A 180 57.31 -26.90 -4.82
C HIS A 180 58.72 -26.37 -4.49
N GLU A 181 59.23 -26.81 -3.34
CA GLU A 181 60.66 -26.93 -3.08
C GLU A 181 61.25 -28.04 -3.97
N HIS A 182 62.34 -27.74 -4.68
CA HIS A 182 63.56 -28.55 -4.78
C HIS A 182 64.66 -27.84 -5.58
#